data_AF-A0A925WHV3-F1
#
_entry.id   AF-A0A925WHV3-F1
#
_cell.length_a   1.000
_cell.length_b   1.000
_cell.length_c   1.000
_cell.angle_alpha   90.00
_cell.angle_beta   90.00
_cell.angle_gamma   90.00
#
_symmetry.space_group_name_H-M   'P 1'
#
loop_
_entity.id
_entity.type
_entity.pdbx_description
1 polymer ?
#
loop_
_entity_poly.entity_id
_entity_poly.type
_entity_poly.pdbx_seq_one_letter_code
_entity_poly.pdbx_strand_id
1 'polypeptide(L)'
;FLVFDGDDAQKGLRCVACQICEKECPPKCIYIVKSKDKRIDYKGQGQLYPATFDIDLSVCMSCQICVEVCPFEAIKMDTEFELSNSDRFGGLLVDKHQLARSNEHYRKIHPTDAAESDANIAAEKAKAEAKVRADAEAKAKAAAAPKPAPAPVVAEPKPAPAAPAQ
;
A
#
# COMPACT_ATOMS: atom_id res chain seq x y z
N PHE A 1 -2.99 16.68 -4.77
CA PHE A 1 -4.10 16.06 -4.03
C PHE A 1 -3.89 14.55 -3.88
N LEU A 2 -4.58 13.92 -2.94
CA LEU A 2 -4.63 12.48 -2.69
C LEU A 2 -5.92 11.90 -3.27
N VAL A 3 -5.77 10.92 -4.15
CA VAL A 3 -6.90 10.25 -4.82
C VAL A 3 -7.56 9.27 -3.85
N PHE A 4 -8.89 9.27 -3.82
CA PHE A 4 -9.68 8.21 -3.20
C PHE A 4 -10.71 7.62 -4.16
N ASP A 5 -11.02 6.35 -3.94
CA ASP A 5 -12.10 5.62 -4.63
C ASP A 5 -13.28 5.36 -3.69
N GLY A 6 -14.50 5.36 -4.24
CA GLY A 6 -15.74 5.17 -3.46
C GLY A 6 -16.24 6.45 -2.79
N ASP A 7 -17.17 6.30 -1.85
CA ASP A 7 -17.94 7.43 -1.29
C ASP A 7 -17.27 8.11 -0.08
N ASP A 8 -16.38 7.40 0.63
CA ASP A 8 -15.73 7.88 1.86
C ASP A 8 -14.27 8.24 1.58
N ALA A 9 -13.96 9.53 1.63
CA ALA A 9 -12.63 10.06 1.32
C ALA A 9 -11.50 9.48 2.19
N GLN A 10 -11.79 9.08 3.43
CA GLN A 10 -10.76 8.60 4.37
C GLN A 10 -10.62 7.08 4.39
N LYS A 11 -11.65 6.35 4.00
CA LYS A 11 -11.59 4.88 3.84
C LYS A 11 -11.10 4.49 2.45
N GLY A 12 -11.48 5.26 1.43
CA GLY A 12 -11.14 5.00 0.03
C GLY A 12 -9.79 5.54 -0.43
N LEU A 13 -9.02 6.15 0.47
CA LEU A 13 -7.76 6.81 0.14
C LEU A 13 -6.74 5.79 -0.39
N ARG A 14 -6.20 6.00 -1.61
CA ARG A 14 -5.21 5.09 -2.22
C ARG A 14 -3.85 5.10 -1.52
N CYS A 15 -3.56 6.14 -0.74
CA CYS A 15 -2.26 6.32 -0.10
C CYS A 15 -2.07 5.33 1.05
N VAL A 16 -0.94 4.62 1.02
CA VAL A 16 -0.60 3.62 2.04
C VAL A 16 0.46 4.08 3.04
N ALA A 17 0.76 5.38 3.03
CA ALA A 17 1.84 5.99 3.82
C ALA A 17 3.20 5.30 3.62
N CYS A 18 3.59 4.93 2.39
CA CYS A 18 4.89 4.29 2.12
C CYS A 18 6.10 5.23 2.35
N GLN A 19 5.87 6.55 2.40
CA GLN A 19 6.89 7.60 2.59
C GLN A 19 7.92 7.73 1.45
N ILE A 20 7.65 7.15 0.28
CA ILE A 20 8.54 7.30 -0.88
C ILE A 20 8.50 8.75 -1.38
N CYS A 21 7.32 9.33 -1.59
CA CYS A 21 7.18 10.71 -2.05
C CYS A 21 7.80 11.75 -1.09
N GLU A 22 7.72 11.54 0.23
CA GLU A 22 8.41 12.38 1.22
C GLU A 22 9.94 12.29 1.10
N LYS A 23 10.47 11.09 0.87
CA LYS A 23 11.91 10.87 0.67
C LYS A 23 12.42 11.45 -0.64
N GLU A 24 11.65 11.36 -1.71
CA GLU A 24 12.06 11.84 -3.04
C GLU A 24 11.79 13.34 -3.24
N CYS A 25 10.96 13.96 -2.39
CA CYS A 25 10.67 15.39 -2.46
C CYS A 25 11.97 16.22 -2.29
N PRO A 26 12.43 16.97 -3.32
CA PRO A 26 13.67 17.75 -3.24
C PRO A 26 13.65 18.83 -2.15
N PRO A 27 12.58 19.65 -2.02
CA PRO A 27 12.53 20.68 -0.98
C PRO A 27 12.02 20.16 0.38
N LYS A 28 11.73 18.86 0.51
CA LYS A 28 11.22 18.24 1.74
C LYS A 28 9.96 18.91 2.32
N CYS A 29 9.01 19.25 1.45
CA CYS A 29 7.76 19.92 1.83
C CYS A 29 6.61 18.97 2.21
N ILE A 30 6.81 17.66 2.15
CA ILE A 30 5.78 16.65 2.45
C ILE A 30 6.10 16.00 3.79
N TYR A 31 5.11 15.92 4.68
CA TYR A 31 5.24 15.25 5.98
C TYR A 31 4.21 14.12 6.12
N ILE A 32 4.67 12.89 6.40
CA ILE A 32 3.78 11.71 6.44
C ILE A 32 4.01 10.90 7.72
N VAL A 33 2.94 10.72 8.49
CA VAL A 33 2.90 9.83 9.65
C VAL A 33 2.07 8.59 9.32
N LYS A 34 2.67 7.41 9.47
CA LYS A 34 2.01 6.11 9.29
C LYS A 34 1.00 5.85 10.41
N SER A 35 -0.16 5.30 10.08
CA SER A 35 -1.09 4.74 11.06
C SER A 35 -0.46 3.56 11.81
N LYS A 36 -0.92 3.34 13.04
CA LYS A 36 -0.61 2.10 13.80
C LYS A 36 -1.53 0.95 13.38
N ASP A 37 -2.75 1.29 12.97
CA ASP A 37 -3.78 0.34 12.56
C ASP A 37 -3.77 0.10 11.05
N LYS A 38 -4.27 -1.06 10.64
CA LYS A 38 -4.48 -1.42 9.23
C LYS A 38 -5.95 -1.28 8.88
N ARG A 39 -6.23 -0.72 7.70
CA ARG A 39 -7.57 -0.66 7.11
C ARG A 39 -7.64 -1.57 5.90
N ILE A 40 -8.84 -2.04 5.58
CA ILE A 40 -9.07 -2.79 4.36
C ILE A 40 -9.02 -1.80 3.20
N ASP A 41 -8.08 -2.03 2.28
CA ASP A 41 -7.87 -1.20 1.10
C ASP A 41 -8.83 -1.55 -0.06
N TYR A 42 -8.78 -0.81 -1.17
CA TYR A 42 -9.51 -1.11 -2.41
C TYR A 42 -9.19 -2.51 -3.00
N LYS A 43 -8.06 -3.11 -2.58
CA LYS A 43 -7.64 -4.49 -2.89
C LYS A 43 -8.13 -5.55 -1.88
N GLY A 44 -8.90 -5.17 -0.86
CA GLY A 44 -9.38 -6.10 0.17
C GLY A 44 -8.30 -6.58 1.16
N GLN A 45 -7.11 -5.98 1.13
CA GLN A 45 -5.99 -6.34 2.00
C GLN A 45 -5.83 -5.33 3.15
N GLY A 46 -5.36 -5.80 4.31
CA GLY A 46 -5.08 -4.93 5.45
C GLY A 46 -3.84 -4.08 5.21
N GLN A 47 -4.05 -2.81 4.88
CA GLN A 47 -3.02 -1.85 4.50
C GLN A 47 -2.92 -0.70 5.50
N LEU A 48 -1.70 -0.20 5.70
CA LEU A 48 -1.47 1.03 6.46
C LEU A 48 -2.04 2.22 5.70
N TYR A 49 -2.41 3.27 6.43
CA TYR A 49 -2.92 4.51 5.86
C TYR A 49 -2.19 5.71 6.48
N PRO A 50 -2.19 6.89 5.83
CA PRO A 50 -1.62 8.08 6.43
C PRO A 50 -2.49 8.58 7.60
N ALA A 51 -1.91 8.54 8.81
CA ALA A 51 -2.49 9.24 9.96
C ALA A 51 -2.44 10.74 9.71
N THR A 52 -1.27 11.23 9.30
CA THR A 52 -1.00 12.62 8.89
C THR A 52 -0.40 12.61 7.50
N PHE A 53 -0.83 13.54 6.65
CA PHE A 53 -0.23 13.80 5.35
C PHE A 53 -0.39 15.27 5.06
N ASP A 54 0.68 16.03 5.25
CA ASP A 54 0.65 17.48 5.07
C ASP A 54 1.63 17.87 3.97
N ILE A 55 1.25 18.86 3.16
CA ILE A 55 2.12 19.45 2.14
C ILE A 55 2.21 20.96 2.39
N ASP A 56 3.42 21.46 2.56
CA ASP A 56 3.69 22.90 2.57
C ASP A 56 3.83 23.41 1.13
N LEU A 57 2.75 24.02 0.62
CA LEU A 57 2.71 24.64 -0.70
C LEU A 57 3.55 25.91 -0.80
N SER A 58 3.94 26.54 0.32
CA SER A 58 4.84 27.69 0.32
C SER A 58 6.29 27.31 0.00
N VAL A 59 6.63 26.02 0.13
CA VAL A 59 7.96 25.45 -0.11
C VAL A 59 7.94 24.49 -1.32
N CYS A 60 6.77 23.98 -1.69
CA CYS A 60 6.60 23.12 -2.86
C CYS A 60 7.00 23.84 -4.15
N MET A 61 7.82 23.18 -4.97
CA MET A 61 8.25 23.70 -6.28
C MET A 61 7.41 23.14 -7.46
N SER A 62 6.33 22.41 -7.18
CA SER A 62 5.44 21.81 -8.19
C SER A 62 6.15 20.95 -9.25
N CYS A 63 7.23 20.25 -8.88
CA CYS A 63 8.05 19.44 -9.78
C CYS A 63 7.44 18.09 -10.19
N GLN A 64 6.34 17.68 -9.57
CA GLN A 64 5.62 16.42 -9.83
C GLN A 64 6.39 15.10 -9.55
N ILE A 65 7.61 15.16 -9.03
CA ILE A 65 8.38 13.95 -8.66
C ILE A 65 7.56 13.05 -7.71
N CYS A 66 6.81 13.63 -6.77
CA CYS A 66 5.96 12.88 -5.86
C CYS A 66 4.87 12.05 -6.57
N VAL A 67 4.41 12.49 -7.75
CA VAL A 67 3.43 11.78 -8.57
C VAL A 67 4.06 10.58 -9.27
N GLU A 68 5.21 10.80 -9.90
CA GLU A 68 5.92 9.76 -10.66
C GLU A 68 6.43 8.62 -9.79
N VAL A 69 6.91 8.94 -8.58
CA VAL A 69 7.48 7.94 -7.66
C VAL A 69 6.42 7.20 -6.85
N CYS A 70 5.13 7.52 -7.01
CA CYS A 70 4.07 6.91 -6.21
C CYS A 70 3.65 5.54 -6.80
N PRO A 71 4.03 4.40 -6.19
CA PRO A 71 3.71 3.09 -6.77
C PRO A 71 2.24 2.69 -6.60
N PHE A 72 1.47 3.47 -5.84
CA PHE A 72 0.04 3.25 -5.58
C PHE A 72 -0.83 4.26 -6.32
N GLU A 73 -0.24 5.12 -7.16
CA GLU A 73 -0.99 6.11 -7.94
C GLU A 73 -1.90 6.99 -7.06
N ALA A 74 -1.42 7.31 -5.85
CA ALA A 74 -2.23 7.89 -4.78
C ALA A 74 -2.16 9.41 -4.70
N ILE A 75 -1.07 10.02 -5.18
CA ILE A 75 -0.89 11.48 -5.21
C ILE A 75 -0.84 11.94 -6.66
N LYS A 76 -1.60 12.99 -6.97
CA LYS A 76 -1.69 13.63 -8.28
C LYS A 76 -1.66 15.14 -8.14
N MET A 77 -1.23 15.86 -9.18
CA MET A 77 -1.25 17.33 -9.18
C MET A 77 -2.63 17.85 -9.58
N ASP A 78 -3.11 18.87 -8.87
CA ASP A 78 -4.36 19.55 -9.23
C ASP A 78 -4.10 20.60 -10.31
N THR A 79 -5.18 21.08 -10.93
CA THR A 79 -5.13 22.19 -11.90
C THR A 79 -5.44 23.55 -11.28
N GLU A 80 -5.70 23.59 -9.97
CA GLU A 80 -5.93 24.82 -9.21
C GLU A 80 -4.62 25.60 -9.04
N PHE A 81 -4.58 26.82 -9.59
CA PHE A 81 -3.40 27.70 -9.55
C PHE A 81 -3.61 28.99 -8.75
N GLU A 82 -4.85 29.35 -8.43
CA GLU A 82 -5.21 30.58 -7.71
C GLU A 82 -5.10 30.42 -6.18
N LEU A 83 -3.94 29.97 -5.71
CA LEU A 83 -3.70 29.60 -4.31
C LEU A 83 -3.13 30.76 -3.46
N SER A 84 -3.22 32.00 -3.97
CA SER A 84 -2.68 33.17 -3.28
C SER A 84 -3.37 33.39 -1.93
N ASN A 85 -2.61 33.49 -0.86
CA ASN A 85 -3.12 33.75 0.48
C ASN A 85 -2.27 34.81 1.20
N SER A 86 -2.91 35.59 2.07
CA SER A 86 -2.25 36.63 2.87
C SER A 86 -1.58 36.07 4.14
N ASP A 87 -2.04 34.91 4.62
CA ASP A 87 -1.45 34.21 5.75
C ASP A 87 -0.56 33.05 5.29
N ARG A 88 0.72 33.10 5.68
CA ARG A 88 1.71 32.07 5.37
C ARG A 88 1.34 30.71 5.95
N PHE A 89 0.80 30.67 7.17
CA PHE A 89 0.59 29.41 7.90
C PHE A 89 -0.85 28.89 7.80
N GLY A 90 -1.85 29.75 7.63
CA GLY A 90 -3.25 29.36 7.52
C GLY A 90 -3.75 29.04 6.11
N GLY A 91 -2.93 29.25 5.08
CA GLY A 91 -3.37 29.16 3.68
C GLY A 91 -2.61 28.19 2.77
N LEU A 92 -1.37 27.83 3.15
CA LEU A 92 -0.45 27.12 2.28
C LEU A 92 0.07 25.81 2.88
N LEU A 93 -0.18 25.55 4.17
CA LEU A 93 0.03 24.24 4.76
C LEU A 93 -1.25 23.44 4.62
N VAL A 94 -1.26 22.48 3.70
CA VAL A 94 -2.47 21.75 3.32
C VAL A 94 -2.45 20.37 3.93
N ASP A 95 -3.48 20.05 4.70
CA ASP A 95 -3.61 18.78 5.39
C ASP A 95 -4.21 17.67 4.51
N LYS A 96 -4.19 16.44 5.04
CA LYS A 96 -4.70 15.24 4.35
C LYS A 96 -6.16 15.38 3.92
N HIS A 97 -7.01 16.03 4.72
CA HIS A 97 -8.43 16.19 4.42
C HIS A 97 -8.63 17.17 3.27
N GLN A 98 -7.89 18.28 3.29
CA GLN A 98 -7.89 19.26 2.20
C GLN A 98 -7.29 18.70 0.91
N LEU A 99 -6.33 17.77 1.02
CA LEU A 99 -5.74 17.10 -0.13
C LEU A 99 -6.64 16.01 -0.71
N ALA A 100 -7.65 15.50 0.00
CA ALA A 100 -8.47 14.40 -0.51
C ALA A 100 -9.36 14.85 -1.69
N ARG A 101 -9.28 14.14 -2.82
CA ARG A 101 -10.13 14.34 -4.00
C ARG A 101 -10.57 12.98 -4.57
N SER A 102 -11.79 12.92 -5.08
CA SER A 102 -12.32 11.68 -5.67
C SER A 102 -11.59 11.34 -6.96
N ASN A 103 -11.59 10.06 -7.32
CA ASN A 103 -11.09 9.64 -8.63
C ASN A 103 -11.92 10.25 -9.80
N GLU A 104 -13.20 10.58 -9.56
CA GLU A 104 -14.01 11.32 -10.54
C GLU A 104 -13.44 12.73 -10.80
N HIS A 105 -12.97 13.43 -9.75
CA HIS A 105 -12.27 14.71 -9.91
C HIS A 105 -11.03 14.53 -10.80
N TYR A 106 -10.24 13.48 -10.55
CA TYR A 106 -9.04 13.19 -11.35
C TYR A 106 -9.37 12.93 -12.82
N ARG A 107 -10.39 12.12 -13.10
CA ARG A 107 -10.89 11.86 -14.46
C ARG A 107 -11.36 13.12 -15.19
N LYS A 108 -11.88 14.11 -14.45
CA LYS A 108 -12.33 15.38 -15.02
C LYS A 108 -11.16 16.26 -15.46
N ILE A 109 -10.11 16.35 -14.64
CA ILE A 109 -8.97 17.25 -14.90
C ILE A 109 -7.90 16.64 -15.83
N HIS A 110 -7.70 15.31 -15.75
CA HIS A 110 -6.69 14.57 -16.50
C HIS A 110 -7.26 13.24 -17.01
N PRO A 111 -8.16 13.26 -18.02
CA PRO A 111 -8.90 12.07 -18.44
C PRO A 111 -8.01 10.94 -18.98
N THR A 112 -6.93 11.27 -19.69
CA THR A 112 -5.98 10.28 -20.23
C THR A 112 -5.22 9.57 -19.12
N ASP A 113 -4.62 10.36 -18.23
CA ASP A 113 -3.72 9.86 -17.19
C ASP A 113 -4.51 9.15 -16.09
N ALA A 114 -5.76 9.57 -15.87
CA ALA A 114 -6.69 8.86 -14.99
C ALA A 114 -7.10 7.51 -15.56
N ALA A 115 -7.37 7.42 -16.86
CA ALA A 115 -7.69 6.14 -17.50
C ALA A 115 -6.51 5.15 -17.43
N GLU A 116 -5.28 5.62 -17.66
CA GLU A 116 -4.07 4.80 -17.52
C GLU A 116 -3.86 4.35 -16.07
N SER A 117 -3.96 5.28 -15.12
CA SER A 117 -3.84 5.00 -13.69
C SER A 117 -4.86 3.96 -13.23
N ASP A 118 -6.11 4.11 -13.63
CA ASP A 118 -7.19 3.17 -13.31
C ASP A 118 -6.96 1.79 -13.93
N ALA A 119 -6.45 1.73 -15.17
CA ALA A 119 -6.10 0.47 -15.83
C ALA A 119 -4.94 -0.24 -15.12
N ASN A 120 -3.89 0.49 -14.72
CA ASN A 120 -2.76 -0.04 -13.97
C ASN A 120 -3.19 -0.60 -12.62
N ILE A 121 -4.02 0.14 -11.88
CA ILE A 121 -4.56 -0.30 -10.60
C ILE A 121 -5.46 -1.54 -10.76
N ALA A 122 -6.33 -1.57 -11.77
CA ALA A 122 -7.19 -2.71 -12.05
C ALA A 122 -6.36 -3.97 -12.40
N ALA A 123 -5.32 -3.83 -13.23
CA ALA A 123 -4.42 -4.91 -13.56
C ALA A 123 -3.68 -5.45 -12.32
N GLU A 124 -3.15 -4.56 -11.46
CA GLU A 124 -2.48 -4.95 -10.22
C GLU A 124 -3.44 -5.59 -9.21
N LYS A 125 -4.69 -5.13 -9.13
CA LYS A 125 -5.74 -5.77 -8.33
C LYS A 125 -6.07 -7.16 -8.84
N ALA A 126 -6.29 -7.34 -10.14
CA ALA A 126 -6.57 -8.64 -10.74
C ALA A 126 -5.42 -9.64 -10.53
N LYS A 127 -4.16 -9.19 -10.65
CA LYS A 127 -2.97 -10.01 -10.33
C LYS A 127 -2.95 -10.42 -8.86
N ALA A 128 -3.25 -9.49 -7.94
CA ALA A 128 -3.29 -9.78 -6.51
C ALA A 128 -4.39 -10.79 -6.16
N GLU A 129 -5.60 -10.63 -6.71
CA GLU A 129 -6.72 -11.56 -6.52
C GLU A 129 -6.41 -12.94 -7.10
N ALA A 130 -5.79 -13.01 -8.29
CA ALA A 130 -5.35 -14.26 -8.89
C ALA A 130 -4.30 -14.97 -8.03
N LYS A 131 -3.33 -14.23 -7.47
CA LYS A 131 -2.34 -14.78 -6.54
C LYS A 131 -2.99 -15.33 -5.28
N VAL A 132 -3.92 -14.59 -4.67
CA VAL A 132 -4.66 -15.04 -3.48
C VAL A 132 -5.43 -16.34 -3.78
N ARG A 133 -6.09 -16.43 -4.94
CA ARG A 133 -6.77 -17.66 -5.37
C ARG A 133 -5.79 -18.82 -5.56
N ALA A 134 -4.66 -18.60 -6.24
CA ALA A 134 -3.65 -19.63 -6.45
C ALA A 134 -3.04 -20.12 -5.13
N ASP A 135 -2.74 -19.21 -4.20
CA ASP A 135 -2.21 -19.53 -2.87
C ASP A 135 -3.24 -20.34 -2.06
N ALA A 136 -4.54 -20.00 -2.15
CA ALA A 136 -5.62 -20.73 -1.51
C ALA A 136 -5.78 -22.15 -2.08
N GLU A 137 -5.76 -22.31 -3.40
CA GLU A 137 -5.83 -23.61 -4.07
C GLU A 137 -4.61 -24.50 -3.75
N ALA A 138 -3.41 -23.92 -3.73
CA ALA A 138 -2.19 -24.63 -3.34
C ALA A 138 -2.26 -25.11 -1.88
N LYS A 139 -2.73 -24.26 -0.97
CA LYS A 139 -2.92 -24.61 0.45
C LYS A 139 -3.98 -25.70 0.63
N ALA A 140 -5.06 -25.67 -0.15
CA ALA A 140 -6.09 -26.72 -0.14
C ALA A 140 -5.53 -28.07 -0.63
N LYS A 141 -4.73 -28.09 -1.70
CA LYS A 141 -4.06 -29.30 -2.20
C LYS A 141 -3.04 -29.86 -1.22
N ALA A 142 -2.27 -29.00 -0.55
CA ALA A 142 -1.31 -29.41 0.48
C ALA A 142 -2.01 -30.00 1.73
N ALA A 143 -3.16 -29.45 2.12
CA ALA A 143 -3.96 -29.99 3.22
C ALA A 143 -4.65 -31.33 2.89
N ALA A 144 -4.85 -31.64 1.61
CA ALA A 144 -5.42 -32.89 1.12
C ALA A 144 -4.39 -34.00 0.84
N ALA A 145 -3.09 -33.71 0.97
CA ALA A 145 -2.03 -34.71 0.80
C ALA A 145 -2.07 -35.74 1.96
N PRO A 146 -2.06 -37.05 1.69
CA PRO A 146 -2.09 -38.06 2.74
C PRO A 146 -0.83 -37.96 3.61
N LYS A 147 -0.99 -38.05 4.94
CA LYS A 147 0.14 -38.18 5.88
C LYS A 147 1.02 -39.34 5.42
N PRO A 148 2.36 -39.18 5.35
CA PRO A 148 3.23 -40.32 5.11
C PRO A 148 2.97 -41.36 6.20
N ALA A 149 2.70 -42.59 5.78
CA ALA A 149 2.54 -43.71 6.71
C ALA A 149 3.79 -43.79 7.59
N PRO A 150 3.65 -44.03 8.91
CA PRO A 150 4.81 -44.16 9.77
C PRO A 150 5.69 -45.29 9.23
N ALA A 151 6.97 -44.98 9.02
CA ALA A 151 7.96 -45.94 8.57
C ALA A 151 7.99 -47.15 9.53
N PRO A 152 8.10 -48.39 9.03
CA PRO A 152 8.16 -49.56 9.88
C PRO A 152 9.41 -49.48 10.75
N VAL A 153 9.21 -49.57 12.07
CA VAL A 153 10.29 -49.60 13.06
C VAL A 153 11.11 -50.87 12.82
N VAL A 154 12.32 -50.71 12.30
CA VAL A 154 13.28 -51.83 12.20
C VAL A 154 13.75 -52.10 13.62
N ALA A 155 13.41 -53.27 14.15
CA ALA A 155 13.87 -53.72 15.46
C ALA A 155 15.40 -53.84 15.45
N GLU A 156 16.05 -53.09 16.35
CA GLU A 156 17.48 -53.21 16.62
C GLU A 156 17.84 -54.63 17.10
N PRO A 157 18.85 -55.29 16.52
CA PRO A 157 19.30 -56.58 17.02
C PRO A 157 20.13 -56.37 18.29
N LYS A 158 19.70 -57.01 19.37
CA LYS A 158 20.44 -57.12 20.64
C LYS A 158 21.62 -58.09 20.50
N PRO A 159 22.86 -57.66 20.83
CA PRO A 159 23.74 -58.47 21.69
C PRO A 159 24.61 -57.59 22.60
N ALA A 160 25.23 -57.98 23.72
CA ALA A 160 25.29 -59.14 24.63
C ALA A 160 25.92 -58.58 25.95
N PRO A 161 25.92 -59.31 27.09
CA PRO A 161 26.15 -58.73 28.41
C PRO A 161 27.63 -58.40 28.70
N ALA A 162 27.81 -57.39 29.56
CA ALA A 162 29.11 -56.90 30.04
C ALA A 162 29.88 -57.95 30.86
N ALA A 163 31.19 -58.04 30.62
CA ALA A 163 32.14 -58.77 31.45
C ALA A 163 32.52 -57.96 32.71
N PRO A 164 32.75 -58.59 33.87
CA PRO A 164 33.11 -57.88 35.08
C PRO A 164 34.61 -57.52 35.13
N ALA A 165 34.88 -56.45 35.86
CA ALA A 165 36.17 -55.83 36.12
C ALA A 165 37.19 -56.75 36.82
N GLN A 166 38.47 -56.50 36.52
CA GLN A 166 39.59 -56.63 37.45
C GLN A 166 40.38 -55.32 37.42
#